data_AF-A0A8D2IF30-F1
#
_entry.id   AF-A0A8D2IF30-F1
#
_cell.length_a   1.000
_cell.length_b   1.000
_cell.length_c   1.000
_cell.angle_alpha   90.00
_cell.angle_beta   90.00
_cell.angle_gamma   90.00
#
_symmetry.space_group_name_H-M   'P 1'
#
loop_
_entity.id
_entity.type
_entity.pdbx_description
1 polymer ?
#
loop_
_entity_poly.entity_id
_entity_poly.type
_entity_poly.pdbx_seq_one_letter_code
_entity_poly.pdbx_strand_id
1 'polypeptide(L)'
;MRGAHGVVWSRGTNEEEGGSGVVRVMAHSQYQNSKRISIFLSMQDEIETEEIIKDIFQQGKICFIPRYQFQSNHMDMVKLESPEEISLLPKTSWNIHQPGEDDVREEALSTGESFGVRMDVLGCCQL
;
A
#
# COMPACT_ATOMS: atom_id res chain seq x y z
N MET A 1 -7.89 16.12 -14.49
CA MET A 1 -7.57 15.21 -13.36
C MET A 1 -6.34 14.42 -13.77
N ARG A 2 -5.15 14.75 -13.25
CA ARG A 2 -3.94 13.99 -13.56
C ARG A 2 -3.93 12.77 -12.64
N GLY A 3 -4.28 11.63 -13.21
CA GLY A 3 -4.56 10.39 -12.49
C GLY A 3 -3.34 9.80 -11.79
N ALA A 4 -3.61 9.04 -10.73
CA ALA A 4 -2.62 8.14 -10.14
C ALA A 4 -2.06 7.21 -11.23
N HIS A 5 -0.75 7.16 -11.37
CA HIS A 5 -0.10 6.12 -12.18
C HIS A 5 0.11 4.92 -11.26
N GLY A 6 -0.84 3.98 -11.27
CA GLY A 6 -0.69 2.71 -10.54
C GLY A 6 0.29 1.78 -11.24
N VAL A 7 1.20 1.18 -10.48
CA VAL A 7 1.93 -0.01 -10.96
C VAL A 7 1.35 -1.19 -10.22
N VAL A 8 0.47 -1.93 -10.89
CA VAL A 8 -0.12 -3.15 -10.34
C VAL A 8 0.91 -4.28 -10.52
N TRP A 9 1.27 -4.93 -9.41
CA TRP A 9 2.18 -6.08 -9.41
C TRP A 9 1.38 -7.30 -8.93
N SER A 10 1.15 -8.25 -9.83
CA SER A 10 0.48 -9.52 -9.50
C SER A 10 1.49 -10.67 -9.49
N ARG A 11 1.25 -11.66 -8.62
CA ARG A 11 2.00 -12.93 -8.60
C ARG A 11 1.72 -13.66 -9.92
N GLY A 12 2.71 -13.70 -10.82
CA GLY A 12 2.63 -14.53 -12.04
C GLY A 12 3.21 -13.97 -13.34
N THR A 13 3.67 -12.73 -13.43
CA THR A 13 4.12 -12.21 -14.75
C THR A 13 5.59 -12.48 -15.12
N ASN A 14 6.30 -13.40 -14.45
CA ASN A 14 7.60 -13.99 -14.87
C ASN A 14 8.16 -14.89 -13.75
N GLU A 15 7.67 -16.12 -13.59
CA GLU A 15 8.37 -17.13 -12.78
C GLU A 15 9.62 -17.71 -13.51
N GLU A 16 9.88 -17.29 -14.75
CA GLU A 16 11.04 -17.72 -15.54
C GLU A 16 12.35 -16.96 -15.23
N GLU A 17 12.29 -15.87 -14.46
CA GLU A 17 13.47 -15.17 -13.93
C GLU A 17 13.44 -15.27 -12.40
N GLY A 18 14.19 -16.22 -11.82
CA GLY A 18 14.12 -16.67 -10.41
C GLY A 18 14.41 -15.64 -9.28
N GLY A 19 13.79 -14.46 -9.30
CA GLY A 19 13.81 -13.46 -8.23
C GLY A 19 12.43 -13.29 -7.57
N SER A 20 12.40 -13.10 -6.25
CA SER A 20 11.17 -12.80 -5.50
C SER A 20 10.48 -11.54 -6.07
N GLY A 21 9.15 -11.54 -6.16
CA GLY A 21 8.36 -10.39 -6.62
C GLY A 21 8.63 -9.11 -5.81
N VAL A 22 9.00 -9.25 -4.53
CA VAL A 22 9.44 -8.17 -3.65
C VAL A 22 10.68 -7.46 -4.20
N VAL A 23 11.69 -8.22 -4.62
CA VAL A 23 12.96 -7.69 -5.16
C VAL A 23 12.71 -6.88 -6.42
N ARG A 24 11.78 -7.33 -7.27
CA ARG A 24 11.41 -6.61 -8.51
C ARG A 24 10.73 -5.27 -8.19
N VAL A 25 9.86 -5.22 -7.19
CA VAL A 25 9.21 -3.97 -6.75
C VAL A 25 10.26 -2.98 -6.23
N MET A 26 11.15 -3.44 -5.34
CA MET A 26 12.18 -2.59 -4.73
C MET A 26 13.23 -2.08 -5.75
N ALA A 27 13.54 -2.88 -6.77
CA ALA A 27 14.44 -2.49 -7.85
C ALA A 27 13.81 -1.54 -8.88
N HIS A 28 12.48 -1.38 -8.88
CA HIS A 28 11.80 -0.59 -9.90
C HIS A 28 12.02 0.92 -9.72
N SER A 29 12.37 1.61 -10.80
CA SER A 29 12.69 3.06 -10.75
C SER A 29 11.53 3.92 -10.25
N GLN A 30 10.28 3.52 -10.53
CA GLN A 30 9.11 4.22 -10.01
C GLN A 30 9.09 4.16 -8.49
N TYR A 31 9.24 2.97 -7.90
CA TYR A 31 9.27 2.74 -6.46
C TYR A 31 10.39 3.55 -5.78
N GLN A 32 11.60 3.50 -6.34
CA GLN A 32 12.76 4.22 -5.82
C GLN A 32 12.54 5.74 -5.77
N ASN A 33 11.89 6.30 -6.79
CA ASN A 33 11.60 7.73 -6.88
C ASN A 33 10.33 8.17 -6.11
N SER A 34 9.46 7.22 -5.72
CA SER A 34 8.26 7.53 -4.94
C SER A 34 8.60 8.04 -3.54
N LYS A 35 7.88 9.05 -3.07
CA LYS A 35 7.95 9.53 -1.68
C LYS A 35 6.71 9.16 -0.87
N ARG A 36 5.59 8.93 -1.55
CA ARG A 36 4.28 8.60 -0.98
C ARG A 36 3.77 7.36 -1.70
N ILE A 37 3.60 6.27 -0.97
CA ILE A 37 3.25 4.96 -1.51
C ILE A 37 1.98 4.48 -0.84
N SER A 38 1.03 4.07 -1.66
CA SER A 38 -0.19 3.38 -1.23
C SER A 38 0.00 1.89 -1.45
N ILE A 39 -0.16 1.06 -0.42
CA ILE A 39 0.08 -0.38 -0.50
C ILE A 39 -1.08 -1.18 0.11
N PHE A 40 -1.49 -2.25 -0.56
CA PHE A 40 -2.46 -3.20 -0.01
C PHE A 40 -1.76 -4.17 0.95
N LEU A 41 -2.44 -4.57 2.01
CA LEU A 41 -1.94 -5.60 2.92
C LEU A 41 -2.28 -6.98 2.36
N SER A 42 -1.25 -7.81 2.18
CA SER A 42 -1.40 -9.13 1.59
C SER A 42 -2.33 -10.05 2.37
N MET A 43 -3.23 -10.74 1.66
CA MET A 43 -3.95 -11.92 2.16
C MET A 43 -3.08 -13.19 2.06
N GLN A 44 -3.55 -14.32 2.63
CA GLN A 44 -2.80 -15.59 2.76
C GLN A 44 -2.22 -16.16 1.45
N ASP A 45 -2.67 -15.69 0.28
CA ASP A 45 -2.24 -16.16 -1.04
C ASP A 45 -1.42 -15.13 -1.86
N GLU A 46 -1.20 -13.92 -1.33
CA GLU A 46 -0.55 -12.81 -2.06
C GLU A 46 0.97 -12.74 -1.84
N ILE A 47 1.65 -11.89 -2.62
CA ILE A 47 3.06 -11.55 -2.36
C ILE A 47 3.11 -10.88 -0.99
N GLU A 48 3.96 -11.38 -0.09
CA GLU A 48 4.11 -10.83 1.25
C GLU A 48 4.54 -9.37 1.20
N THR A 49 3.60 -8.45 1.44
CA THR A 49 3.84 -7.00 1.37
C THR A 49 4.56 -6.48 2.60
N GLU A 50 4.73 -7.31 3.63
CA GLU A 50 5.40 -6.93 4.87
C GLU A 50 6.84 -6.47 4.64
N GLU A 51 7.60 -7.17 3.78
CA GLU A 51 8.97 -6.79 3.42
C GLU A 51 9.01 -5.43 2.70
N ILE A 52 8.05 -5.19 1.80
CA ILE A 52 7.94 -3.90 1.08
C ILE A 52 7.61 -2.79 2.08
N ILE A 53 6.67 -3.00 3.00
CA ILE A 53 6.30 -2.01 4.02
C ILE A 53 7.51 -1.66 4.88
N LYS A 54 8.26 -2.66 5.38
CA LYS A 54 9.48 -2.41 6.16
C LYS A 54 10.48 -1.54 5.39
N ASP A 55 10.70 -1.82 4.10
CA ASP A 55 11.60 -1.03 3.26
C ASP A 55 11.09 0.40 3.01
N ILE A 56 9.78 0.60 2.80
CA ILE A 56 9.17 1.95 2.67
C ILE A 56 9.55 2.81 3.88
N PHE A 57 9.40 2.27 5.10
CA PHE A 57 9.77 2.99 6.32
C PHE A 57 11.28 3.17 6.47
N GLN A 58 12.09 2.16 6.15
CA GLN A 58 13.56 2.27 6.17
C GLN A 58 14.07 3.38 5.23
N GLN A 59 13.42 3.57 4.08
CA GLN A 59 13.74 4.63 3.13
C GLN A 59 13.12 5.99 3.48
N GLY A 60 12.37 6.10 4.59
CA GLY A 60 11.73 7.35 5.02
C GLY A 60 10.60 7.81 4.08
N LYS A 61 10.00 6.89 3.33
CA LYS A 61 8.84 7.16 2.48
C LYS A 61 7.56 7.12 3.33
N ILE A 62 6.52 7.80 2.86
CA ILE A 62 5.21 7.80 3.52
C ILE A 62 4.40 6.61 3.00
N CYS A 63 3.90 5.78 3.92
CA CYS A 63 3.09 4.60 3.62
C CYS A 63 1.61 4.89 3.88
N PHE A 64 0.75 4.44 2.97
CA PHE A 64 -0.70 4.47 3.13
C PHE A 64 -1.29 3.08 2.90
N ILE A 65 -2.24 2.66 3.72
CA ILE A 65 -2.94 1.38 3.63
C ILE A 65 -4.45 1.58 3.40
N PRO A 66 -5.18 0.63 2.81
CA PRO A 66 -6.61 0.78 2.60
C PRO A 66 -7.39 0.74 3.91
N ARG A 67 -8.41 1.59 4.01
CA ARG A 67 -9.47 1.54 5.03
C ARG A 67 -10.82 1.50 4.34
N TYR A 68 -11.50 0.36 4.46
CA TYR A 68 -12.83 0.17 3.88
C TYR A 68 -13.91 0.71 4.79
N GLN A 69 -14.84 1.48 4.22
CA GLN A 69 -16.09 1.89 4.85
C GLN A 69 -17.20 0.93 4.44
N PHE A 70 -17.60 0.05 5.36
CA PHE A 70 -18.56 -1.03 5.08
C PHE A 70 -19.93 -0.54 4.60
N GLN A 71 -20.33 0.67 4.98
CA GLN A 71 -21.66 1.22 4.70
C GLN A 71 -21.78 1.89 3.32
N SER A 72 -20.67 2.29 2.71
CA SER A 72 -20.66 3.20 1.55
C SER A 72 -19.92 2.64 0.33
N ASN A 73 -19.38 1.41 0.42
CA ASN A 73 -18.43 0.84 -0.57
C ASN A 73 -17.24 1.77 -0.88
N HIS A 74 -16.96 2.71 0.02
CA HIS A 74 -15.88 3.68 -0.11
C HIS A 74 -14.61 3.12 0.51
N MET A 75 -13.46 3.46 -0.08
CA MET A 75 -12.15 3.05 0.41
C MET A 75 -11.21 4.26 0.38
N ASP A 76 -10.64 4.56 1.54
CA ASP A 76 -9.61 5.59 1.68
C ASP A 76 -8.25 4.93 1.83
N MET A 77 -7.21 5.57 1.29
CA MET A 77 -5.83 5.21 1.62
C MET A 77 -5.38 6.09 2.79
N VAL A 78 -5.13 5.48 3.95
CA VAL A 78 -4.83 6.19 5.19
C VAL A 78 -3.40 5.96 5.64
N LYS A 79 -2.77 6.98 6.20
CA LYS A 79 -1.36 6.95 6.58
C LYS A 79 -1.09 5.93 7.69
N LEU A 80 -0.02 5.17 7.49
CA LEU A 80 0.57 4.29 8.48
C LEU A 80 1.78 4.99 9.14
N GLU A 81 1.91 4.90 10.46
CA GLU A 81 2.97 5.52 11.25
C GLU A 81 4.16 4.58 11.49
N SER A 82 3.94 3.27 11.51
CA SER A 82 5.03 2.29 11.58
C SER A 82 4.62 0.91 11.03
N PRO A 83 5.57 0.05 10.61
CA PRO A 83 5.26 -1.32 10.21
C PRO A 83 4.62 -2.16 11.33
N GLU A 84 5.07 -1.96 12.57
CA GLU A 84 4.65 -2.75 13.73
C GLU A 84 3.19 -2.53 14.08
N GLU A 85 2.66 -1.32 13.81
CA GLU A 85 1.29 -0.98 14.15
C GLU A 85 0.27 -1.85 13.39
N ILE A 86 0.62 -2.36 12.20
CA ILE A 86 -0.26 -3.22 11.41
C ILE A 86 -0.78 -4.39 12.24
N SER A 87 0.12 -5.03 12.99
CA SER A 87 -0.22 -6.18 13.84
C SER A 87 -1.20 -5.83 14.98
N LEU A 88 -1.27 -4.56 15.36
CA LEU A 88 -2.13 -4.02 16.42
C LEU A 88 -3.48 -3.52 15.89
N LEU A 89 -3.60 -3.27 14.59
CA LEU A 89 -4.84 -2.81 13.98
C LEU A 89 -5.93 -3.88 14.09
N PRO A 90 -7.20 -3.49 14.29
CA PRO A 90 -8.30 -4.42 14.24
C PRO A 90 -8.41 -5.06 12.85
N LYS A 91 -8.94 -6.27 12.82
CA LYS A 91 -9.19 -6.99 11.57
C LYS A 91 -10.63 -6.84 11.13
N THR A 92 -10.83 -6.67 9.84
CA THR A 92 -12.15 -6.74 9.20
C THR A 92 -12.69 -8.17 9.21
N SER A 93 -13.94 -8.36 8.79
CA SER A 93 -14.52 -9.69 8.54
C SER A 93 -13.77 -10.51 7.47
N TRP A 94 -12.93 -9.86 6.65
CA TRP A 94 -12.03 -10.51 5.69
C TRP A 94 -10.63 -10.81 6.26
N ASN A 95 -10.44 -10.66 7.57
CA ASN A 95 -9.17 -10.92 8.26
C ASN A 95 -8.02 -9.98 7.82
N ILE A 96 -8.33 -8.82 7.23
CA ILE A 96 -7.37 -7.77 6.85
C ILE A 96 -7.29 -6.72 7.96
N HIS A 97 -6.06 -6.30 8.30
CA HIS A 97 -5.81 -5.22 9.25
C HIS A 97 -6.15 -3.84 8.66
N GLN A 98 -6.93 -3.04 9.38
CA GLN A 98 -7.15 -1.63 9.00
C GLN A 98 -7.44 -0.78 10.24
N PRO A 99 -7.21 0.54 10.21
CA PRO A 99 -7.63 1.42 11.30
C PRO A 99 -9.14 1.37 11.54
N GLY A 100 -9.55 1.53 12.80
CA GLY A 100 -10.95 1.59 13.18
C GLY A 100 -11.66 2.84 12.62
N GLU A 101 -12.99 2.84 12.64
CA GLU A 101 -13.79 3.97 12.13
C GLU A 101 -13.54 5.26 12.93
N ASP A 102 -13.30 5.14 14.24
CA ASP A 102 -13.01 6.28 15.14
C ASP A 102 -11.55 6.75 15.07
N ASP A 103 -10.68 6.05 14.33
CA ASP A 103 -9.26 6.40 14.19
C ASP A 103 -9.08 7.44 13.07
N VAL A 104 -8.88 8.71 13.46
CA VAL A 104 -8.70 9.81 12.52
C VAL A 104 -7.27 9.79 11.98
N ARG A 105 -7.12 9.42 10.70
CA ARG A 105 -5.84 9.29 10.00
C ARG A 105 -5.73 10.27 8.84
N GLU A 106 -4.50 10.61 8.46
CA GLU A 106 -4.23 11.39 7.26
C GLU A 106 -4.61 10.59 6.01
N GLU A 107 -5.53 11.12 5.21
CA GLU A 107 -5.90 10.54 3.93
C GLU A 107 -4.89 10.93 2.85
N ALA A 108 -4.49 9.94 2.06
CA ALA A 108 -3.57 10.05 0.95
C ALA A 108 -3.85 11.25 0.02
N LEU A 109 -5.13 11.45 -0.32
CA LEU A 109 -5.58 12.49 -1.24
C LEU A 109 -5.68 13.87 -0.57
N SER A 110 -5.92 13.93 0.75
CA SER A 110 -6.12 15.19 1.47
C SER A 110 -4.87 16.08 1.53
N THR A 111 -3.67 15.48 1.54
CA THR A 111 -2.39 16.19 1.69
C THR A 111 -1.52 16.18 0.43
N GLY A 112 -1.95 15.49 -0.63
CA GLY A 112 -1.18 15.30 -1.87
C GLY A 112 -1.37 16.40 -2.93
N GLU A 113 -2.47 17.14 -2.91
CA GLU A 113 -2.84 18.03 -4.03
C GLU A 113 -2.04 19.34 -4.09
N SER A 114 -1.40 19.78 -3.00
CA SER A 114 -0.71 21.08 -2.99
C SER A 114 0.70 21.10 -3.61
N PHE A 115 1.34 19.96 -3.88
CA PHE A 115 2.77 19.95 -4.27
C PHE A 115 3.16 19.03 -5.45
N GLY A 116 2.20 18.50 -6.21
CA GLY A 116 2.51 17.65 -7.38
C GLY A 116 3.27 16.36 -7.02
N VAL A 117 3.15 15.91 -5.76
CA VAL A 117 3.82 14.71 -5.27
C VAL A 117 3.02 13.49 -5.72
N ARG A 118 3.59 12.76 -6.68
CA ARG A 118 3.01 11.57 -7.29
C ARG A 118 2.74 10.49 -6.23
N MET A 119 1.54 9.90 -6.24
CA MET A 119 1.22 8.70 -5.49
C MET A 119 1.37 7.49 -6.39
N ASP A 120 2.18 6.53 -5.94
CA ASP A 120 2.33 5.25 -6.61
C ASP A 120 1.61 4.20 -5.76
N VAL A 121 0.61 3.54 -6.36
CA VAL A 121 -0.14 2.45 -5.74
C VAL A 121 0.57 1.14 -6.07
N LEU A 122 0.98 0.41 -5.04
CA LEU A 122 1.51 -0.95 -5.11
C LEU A 122 0.43 -1.88 -4.57
N GLY A 123 -0.27 -2.57 -5.47
CA GLY A 123 -1.28 -3.55 -5.08
C GLY A 123 -1.15 -4.79 -5.94
N CYS A 124 -1.27 -5.94 -5.28
CA CYS A 124 -1.79 -7.13 -5.93
C CYS A 124 -3.31 -6.98 -5.87
N CYS A 125 -3.99 -6.83 -7.01
CA CYS A 125 -5.44 -6.98 -7.05
C CYS A 125 -5.76 -8.47 -7.08
N GLN A 126 -6.59 -8.94 -6.15
CA GLN A 126 -7.58 -9.95 -6.47
C GLN A 126 -8.94 -9.25 -6.53
N LEU A 127 -9.42 -9.07 -7.77
CA LEU A 127 -10.85 -8.95 -8.05
C LEU A 127 -11.49 -10.33 -7.90
#